data_AF-I0GN07-F1
#
_entry.id   AF-I0GN07-F1
#
_cell.length_a   1.000
_cell.length_b   1.000
_cell.length_c   1.000
_cell.angle_alpha   90.00
_cell.angle_beta   90.00
_cell.angle_gamma   90.00
#
_symmetry.space_group_name_H-M   'P 1'
#
loop_
_entity.id
_entity.type
_entity.pdbx_description
1 polymer ?
#
loop_
_entity_poly.entity_id
_entity_poly.type
_entity_poly.pdbx_seq_one_letter_code
_entity_poly.pdbx_strand_id
1 'polypeptide(L)'
;MRYRWFIDKDKQTDEYGVPLSRAAYDEELHPQKKPLYSRGEILAILVVIFVLFYEWNEDYNPVLYMCASFLTFEARPVVRFFMGERSRTVNNALTGFSVAVFVAAVFWTML
;
A
#
# COMPACT_ATOMS: atom_id res chain seq x y z
N MET A 1 34.16 -2.30 -35.98
CA MET A 1 33.55 -2.38 -34.63
C MET A 1 32.04 -2.22 -34.80
N ARG A 2 31.27 -3.30 -34.61
CA ARG A 2 29.82 -3.32 -34.83
C ARG A 2 29.16 -2.87 -33.52
N TYR A 3 28.54 -1.70 -33.51
CA TYR A 3 27.87 -1.17 -32.32
C TYR A 3 26.80 -2.17 -31.86
N ARG A 4 27.04 -2.79 -30.70
CA ARG A 4 26.17 -3.81 -30.08
C ARG A 4 24.76 -3.27 -29.75
N TRP A 5 24.60 -1.95 -29.81
CA TRP A 5 23.36 -1.23 -29.56
C TRP A 5 22.29 -1.42 -30.66
N PHE A 6 22.69 -1.78 -31.88
CA PHE A 6 21.82 -1.97 -33.04
C PHE A 6 21.67 -3.45 -33.48
N ILE A 7 22.12 -4.40 -32.67
CA ILE A 7 21.89 -5.82 -32.99
C ILE A 7 20.46 -6.16 -32.55
N ASP A 8 19.51 -6.01 -33.48
CA ASP A 8 18.17 -6.58 -33.42
C ASP A 8 18.29 -8.12 -33.40
N LYS A 9 18.43 -8.72 -32.22
CA LYS A 9 18.48 -10.19 -32.12
C LYS A 9 17.12 -10.84 -32.14
N ASP A 10 16.06 -10.15 -31.71
CA ASP A 10 14.70 -10.69 -31.73
C ASP A 10 13.72 -9.54 -31.97
N LYS A 11 13.38 -9.28 -33.23
CA LYS A 11 12.18 -8.49 -33.57
C LYS A 11 10.98 -9.37 -33.24
N GLN A 12 10.61 -9.46 -31.97
CA GLN A 12 9.34 -10.03 -31.57
C GLN A 12 8.25 -9.08 -32.10
N THR A 13 7.43 -9.61 -33.00
CA THR A 13 6.23 -8.94 -33.47
C THR A 13 5.08 -9.32 -32.56
N ASP A 14 4.23 -8.37 -32.25
CA ASP A 14 2.97 -8.61 -31.54
C ASP A 14 2.06 -9.55 -32.37
N GLU A 15 0.97 -10.05 -31.78
CA GLU A 15 0.00 -10.97 -32.41
C GLU A 15 -0.57 -10.41 -33.74
N TYR A 16 -0.48 -9.09 -33.93
CA TYR A 16 -0.91 -8.34 -35.12
C TYR A 16 0.22 -8.00 -36.10
N GLY A 17 1.44 -8.53 -35.91
CA GLY A 17 2.57 -8.31 -36.81
C GLY A 17 3.26 -6.95 -36.68
N VAL A 18 2.89 -6.14 -35.69
CA VAL A 18 3.51 -4.85 -35.40
C VAL A 18 4.81 -5.09 -34.61
N PRO A 19 5.94 -4.45 -34.97
CA PRO A 19 7.16 -4.56 -34.19
C PRO A 19 6.92 -3.99 -32.78
N LEU A 20 7.11 -4.82 -31.75
CA LEU A 20 6.98 -4.39 -30.36
C LEU A 20 7.98 -3.25 -30.09
N SER A 21 7.47 -2.16 -29.53
CA SER A 21 8.32 -1.10 -28.98
C SER A 21 9.18 -1.69 -27.87
N ARG A 22 10.47 -1.32 -27.81
CA ARG A 22 11.35 -1.72 -26.69
C ARG A 22 10.76 -1.38 -25.32
N ALA A 23 9.98 -0.30 -25.22
CA ALA A 23 9.31 0.07 -23.97
C ALA A 23 8.28 -0.98 -23.52
N ALA A 24 7.51 -1.53 -24.46
CA ALA A 24 6.55 -2.59 -24.17
C ALA A 24 7.27 -3.92 -23.84
N TYR A 25 8.38 -4.21 -24.53
CA TYR A 25 9.22 -5.37 -24.23
C TYR A 25 9.87 -5.27 -22.84
N ASP A 26 10.40 -4.11 -22.47
CA ASP A 26 10.97 -3.88 -21.13
C ASP A 26 9.90 -3.89 -20.03
N GLU A 27 8.66 -3.47 -20.33
CA GLU A 27 7.51 -3.59 -19.40
C GLU A 27 7.07 -5.05 -19.19
N GLU A 28 7.13 -5.89 -20.22
CA GLU A 28 6.89 -7.33 -20.12
C GLU A 28 8.03 -8.08 -19.40
N LEU A 29 9.28 -7.69 -19.64
CA LEU A 29 10.45 -8.28 -18.97
C LEU A 29 10.54 -7.85 -17.50
N HIS A 30 10.14 -6.64 -17.20
CA HIS A 30 10.13 -6.05 -15.88
C HIS A 30 8.73 -5.50 -15.55
N PRO A 31 7.75 -6.38 -15.24
CA PRO A 31 6.48 -5.92 -14.73
C PRO A 31 6.76 -5.10 -13.48
N GLN A 32 6.61 -3.78 -13.57
CA GLN A 32 6.93 -2.89 -12.47
C GLN A 32 6.10 -3.33 -11.27
N LYS A 33 6.78 -3.87 -10.25
CA LYS A 33 6.13 -4.26 -9.00
C LYS A 33 5.53 -2.99 -8.43
N LYS A 34 4.21 -2.84 -8.55
CA LYS A 34 3.49 -1.71 -7.95
C LYS A 34 3.82 -1.73 -6.46
N PRO A 35 4.37 -0.64 -5.91
CA PRO A 35 4.75 -0.61 -4.51
C PRO A 35 3.49 -0.81 -3.64
N LEU A 36 3.64 -1.54 -2.53
CA LEU A 36 2.52 -1.85 -1.63
C LEU A 36 1.90 -0.59 -1.02
N TYR A 37 2.73 0.43 -0.80
CA TYR A 37 2.36 1.76 -0.34
C TYR A 37 3.00 2.83 -1.23
N SER A 38 2.28 3.91 -1.43
CA SER A 38 2.81 5.16 -1.96
C SER A 38 3.72 5.85 -0.92
N ARG A 39 4.57 6.76 -1.39
CA ARG A 39 5.44 7.56 -0.50
C ARG A 39 4.64 8.38 0.51
N GLY A 40 3.46 8.87 0.12
CA GLY A 40 2.58 9.64 1.00
C GLY A 40 1.98 8.81 2.12
N GLU A 41 1.52 7.59 1.81
CA GLU A 41 0.98 6.66 2.81
C GLU A 41 2.05 6.25 3.83
N ILE A 42 3.28 5.99 3.37
CA ILE A 42 4.40 5.67 4.28
C ILE A 42 4.67 6.83 5.24
N LEU A 43 4.71 8.07 4.74
CA LEU A 43 4.89 9.25 5.60
C LEU A 43 3.74 9.40 6.60
N ALA A 44 2.49 9.21 6.17
CA ALA A 44 1.33 9.27 7.05
C ALA A 44 1.41 8.21 8.16
N ILE A 45 1.76 6.97 7.82
CA ILE A 45 1.96 5.88 8.79
C ILE A 45 3.06 6.26 9.80
N LEU A 46 4.21 6.75 9.33
CA LEU A 46 5.32 7.15 10.20
C LEU A 46 4.92 8.29 11.15
N VAL A 47 4.22 9.30 10.66
CA VAL A 47 3.72 10.41 11.47
C VAL A 47 2.74 9.91 12.53
N VAL A 48 1.80 9.05 12.15
CA VAL A 48 0.81 8.51 13.10
C VAL A 48 1.47 7.60 14.15
N ILE A 49 2.46 6.80 13.77
CA ILE A 49 3.27 6.01 14.72
C ILE A 49 3.98 6.94 15.70
N PHE A 50 4.59 8.02 15.22
CA PHE A 50 5.28 8.99 16.07
C PHE A 50 4.32 9.65 17.07
N VAL A 51 3.15 10.10 16.61
CA VAL A 51 2.10 10.67 17.49
C VAL A 51 1.63 9.63 18.51
N LEU A 52 1.42 8.39 18.09
CA LEU A 52 1.01 7.32 19.01
C LEU A 52 2.05 7.07 20.11
N PHE A 53 3.34 7.08 19.79
CA PHE A 53 4.40 6.94 20.79
C PHE A 53 4.55 8.16 21.70
N TYR A 54 4.32 9.36 21.16
CA TYR A 54 4.31 10.59 21.95
C TYR A 54 3.20 10.54 23.00
N GLU A 55 1.98 10.23 22.55
CA GLU A 55 0.78 10.16 23.39
C GLU A 55 0.75 8.94 24.32
N TRP A 56 1.62 7.95 24.12
CA TRP A 56 1.63 6.71 24.91
C TRP A 56 1.82 6.94 26.41
N ASN A 57 2.49 8.03 26.79
CA ASN A 57 2.74 8.38 28.19
C ASN A 57 1.64 9.27 28.80
N GLU A 58 0.70 9.75 27.98
CA GLU A 58 -0.45 10.54 28.43
C GLU A 58 -1.65 9.61 28.62
N ASP A 59 -2.05 9.40 29.88
CA ASP A 59 -3.17 8.52 30.22
C ASP A 59 -4.50 9.06 29.64
N TYR A 60 -5.27 8.17 29.00
CA TYR A 60 -6.63 8.40 28.49
C TYR A 60 -6.78 9.43 27.36
N ASN A 61 -5.84 9.49 26.42
CA ASN A 61 -5.99 10.38 25.27
C ASN A 61 -6.84 9.75 24.14
N PRO A 62 -7.99 10.33 23.74
CA PRO A 62 -8.75 9.89 22.55
C PRO A 62 -7.91 9.91 21.26
N VAL A 63 -6.85 10.73 21.20
CA VAL A 63 -5.88 10.75 20.08
C VAL A 63 -5.20 9.38 19.91
N LEU A 64 -4.88 8.65 20.99
CA LEU A 64 -4.31 7.30 20.88
C LEU A 64 -5.23 6.34 20.12
N TYR A 65 -6.53 6.38 20.43
CA TYR A 65 -7.52 5.55 19.76
C TYR A 65 -7.74 5.96 18.30
N MET A 66 -7.66 7.25 18.00
CA MET A 66 -7.65 7.74 16.62
C MET A 66 -6.45 7.20 15.85
N CYS A 67 -5.25 7.25 16.42
CA CYS A 67 -4.04 6.67 15.81
C CYS A 67 -4.17 5.15 15.62
N ALA A 68 -4.69 4.42 16.61
CA ALA A 68 -4.92 2.98 16.51
C ALA A 68 -5.94 2.63 15.41
N SER A 69 -7.01 3.42 15.27
CA SER A 69 -8.00 3.25 14.19
C SER A 69 -7.38 3.45 12.81
N PHE A 70 -6.52 4.46 12.65
CA PHE A 70 -5.83 4.70 11.40
C PHE A 70 -4.85 3.58 11.06
N LEU A 71 -4.03 3.15 12.01
CA LEU A 71 -3.05 2.08 11.77
C LEU A 71 -3.70 0.73 11.45
N THR A 72 -4.83 0.43 12.09
CA THR A 72 -5.60 -0.79 11.78
C THR A 72 -6.23 -0.74 10.39
N PHE A 73 -6.68 0.44 9.94
CA PHE A 73 -7.13 0.64 8.57
C PHE A 73 -5.98 0.51 7.56
N GLU A 74 -4.82 1.09 7.87
CA GLU A 74 -3.63 1.00 7.01
C GLU A 74 -3.00 -0.38 6.99
N ALA A 75 -3.33 -1.31 7.89
CA ALA A 75 -2.82 -2.68 7.87
C ALA A 75 -3.40 -3.56 6.73
N ARG A 76 -4.45 -3.13 6.02
CA ARG A 76 -5.14 -3.92 4.98
C ARG A 76 -4.26 -4.33 3.79
N PRO A 77 -3.38 -3.47 3.24
CA PRO A 77 -2.44 -3.87 2.19
C PRO A 77 -1.46 -4.95 2.68
N VAL A 78 -0.98 -4.84 3.93
CA VAL A 78 -0.13 -5.87 4.56
C VAL A 78 -0.86 -7.21 4.65
N VAL A 79 -2.10 -7.20 5.14
CA VAL A 79 -2.90 -8.43 5.23
C VAL A 79 -3.15 -9.05 3.86
N ARG A 80 -3.42 -8.22 2.83
CA ARG A 80 -3.56 -8.69 1.46
C ARG A 80 -2.27 -9.30 0.91
N PHE A 81 -1.12 -8.74 1.26
CA PHE A 81 0.19 -9.26 0.87
C PHE A 81 0.48 -10.63 1.51
N PHE A 82 0.12 -10.84 2.78
CA PHE A 82 0.39 -12.11 3.48
C PHE A 82 -0.66 -13.20 3.25
N MET A 83 -1.96 -12.85 3.17
CA MET A 83 -3.06 -13.83 3.14
C MET A 83 -3.66 -14.11 1.76
N GLY A 84 -3.22 -13.41 0.71
CA GLY A 84 -3.68 -13.65 -0.66
C GLY A 84 -5.20 -13.62 -0.79
N GLU A 85 -5.81 -14.67 -1.34
CA GLU A 85 -7.26 -14.76 -1.59
C GLU A 85 -8.13 -14.79 -0.31
N ARG A 86 -7.59 -15.27 0.82
CA ARG A 86 -8.33 -15.32 2.10
C ARG A 86 -8.38 -13.95 2.80
N SER A 87 -7.72 -12.93 2.25
CA SER A 87 -7.62 -11.60 2.86
C SER A 87 -8.95 -10.84 2.90
N ARG A 88 -9.96 -11.22 2.12
CA ARG A 88 -11.21 -10.44 2.00
C ARG A 88 -11.97 -10.33 3.33
N THR A 89 -12.12 -11.44 4.05
CA THR A 89 -12.81 -11.46 5.35
C THR A 89 -12.05 -10.65 6.39
N VAL A 90 -10.72 -10.80 6.43
CA VAL A 90 -9.86 -10.09 7.40
C VAL A 90 -9.81 -8.59 7.10
N ASN A 91 -9.76 -8.20 5.83
CA ASN A 91 -9.81 -6.79 5.42
C ASN A 91 -11.14 -6.13 5.78
N ASN A 92 -12.25 -6.85 5.64
CA ASN A 92 -13.56 -6.36 6.06
C ASN A 92 -13.62 -6.20 7.59
N ALA A 93 -13.10 -7.18 8.34
CA ALA A 93 -13.03 -7.11 9.79
C ALA A 93 -12.15 -5.93 10.27
N LEU A 94 -10.98 -5.74 9.67
CA LEU A 94 -10.09 -4.61 9.94
C LEU A 94 -10.76 -3.27 9.66
N THR A 95 -11.46 -3.15 8.53
CA THR A 95 -12.18 -1.92 8.17
C THR A 95 -13.33 -1.65 9.14
N GLY A 96 -14.08 -2.69 9.53
CA GLY A 96 -15.16 -2.56 10.51
C GLY A 96 -14.63 -2.14 11.88
N PHE A 97 -13.54 -2.77 12.33
CA PHE A 97 -12.88 -2.45 13.58
C PHE A 97 -12.33 -1.01 13.59
N SER A 98 -11.63 -0.60 12.53
CA SER A 98 -11.08 0.75 12.43
C SER A 98 -12.18 1.81 12.51
N VAL A 99 -13.29 1.60 11.78
CA VAL A 99 -14.41 2.55 11.81
C VAL A 99 -15.06 2.59 13.20
N ALA A 100 -15.27 1.44 13.84
CA ALA A 100 -15.83 1.38 15.18
C ALA A 100 -14.97 2.13 16.21
N VAL A 101 -13.66 1.91 16.19
CA VAL A 101 -12.70 2.59 17.10
C VAL A 101 -12.68 4.09 16.81
N PHE A 102 -12.66 4.50 15.54
CA PHE A 102 -12.67 5.91 15.17
C PHE A 102 -13.93 6.62 15.68
N VAL A 103 -15.11 6.01 15.45
CA VAL A 103 -16.38 6.57 15.91
C VAL A 103 -16.41 6.65 17.44
N ALA A 104 -15.98 5.60 18.14
CA ALA A 104 -15.91 5.60 19.59
C ALA A 104 -14.99 6.72 20.12
N ALA A 105 -13.82 6.91 19.51
CA ALA A 105 -12.88 7.97 19.88
C ALA A 105 -13.48 9.37 19.65
N VAL A 106 -14.18 9.59 18.53
CA VAL A 106 -14.87 10.86 18.25
C VAL A 106 -16.04 11.10 19.22
N PHE A 107 -16.78 10.07 19.60
CA PHE A 107 -17.81 10.23 20.63
C PHE A 107 -17.19 10.58 21.99
N TRP A 108 -16.06 9.96 22.33
CA TRP A 108 -15.34 10.23 23.57
C TRP A 108 -14.80 11.67 23.66
N THR A 109 -14.34 12.25 22.55
CA THR A 109 -13.87 13.65 22.54
C THR A 109 -14.99 14.67 22.77
N MET A 110 -16.25 14.28 22.55
CA MET A 110 -17.43 15.15 22.66
C MET A 110 -18.16 14.99 24.00
N LEU A 111 -17.71 14.08 24.86
CA LEU A 111 -18.28 13.79 26.17
C LEU A 111 -17.53 14.54 27.27
#